data_AF-A0A8D3CTD8-F1
#
_entry.id   AF-A0A8D3CTD8-F1
#
_cell.length_a   1.000
_cell.length_b   1.000
_cell.length_c   1.000
_cell.angle_alpha   90.00
_cell.angle_beta   90.00
_cell.angle_gamma   90.00
#
_symmetry.space_group_name_H-M   'P 1'
#
loop_
_entity.id
_entity.type
_entity.pdbx_description
1 polymer ?
#
loop_
_entity_poly.entity_id
_entity_poly.type
_entity_poly.pdbx_seq_one_letter_code
_entity_poly.pdbx_strand_id
1 'polypeptide(L)'
;MKWNGWGYSDSRFLFNKKGQAEFTGKRYKLSGMIIPGLKEWFEGTFGANLQHKSPATPILNSSAVRPPTLNEAFVEELKSTGVPFSHDAEDRVFRAYGHCVHEIFALREGRIGRVPDLVVWPNCHNDVVKIVELACKHNVCLIPYGGGTSVSSALECPSEETRSIVSLDTSQMLNESGYCTGHEPDSMEFSSLGGWVATRASGMKKNIYGNIEDLVVHIKMVTPRGVIEKSCQGPRMSTGPDVHHFILGSEGTLGVVTEVTMKIRPMPEYQKYGSVVFPNFEQGVACLREVAKQRCAPASIRLMDNEQFKFGHALKPQVSSIFTSFLDGLKKIYITKFKGFDPNRLCVATLLFEGNREKVLQHEKQVYDIAAKFGGLAAGEDNGQRGYMLTFVIAYLRDLGMDYYVMGESFETSVPWDRVLDICQNVKARIVHECKERGVQFTPLSTCRVTQTYDAGACVYFYFGFNYRGLSDPVHVYEQVEHAAREEILANGGSLSHHHGVGKLRKEWMSETVSNVGIGMLKSVKDYVDPNNIFGNRNLF
;
A
#
# COMPACT_ATOMS: atom_id res chain seq x y z
N MET A 1 -9.02 -13.50 -9.13
CA MET A 1 -8.83 -12.65 -7.93
C MET A 1 -10.18 -12.50 -7.24
N LYS A 2 -10.22 -12.08 -5.97
CA LYS A 2 -11.50 -11.76 -5.32
C LYS A 2 -12.08 -10.49 -5.92
N TRP A 3 -13.39 -10.46 -6.13
CA TRP A 3 -14.08 -9.29 -6.69
C TRP A 3 -14.45 -8.24 -5.62
N ASN A 4 -14.48 -8.63 -4.34
CA ASN A 4 -14.97 -7.83 -3.21
C ASN A 4 -13.97 -7.78 -2.03
N GLY A 5 -12.67 -7.93 -2.31
CA GLY A 5 -11.65 -8.00 -1.27
C GLY A 5 -10.24 -8.15 -1.84
N TRP A 6 -9.25 -8.33 -0.97
CA TRP A 6 -7.86 -8.43 -1.38
C TRP A 6 -7.48 -9.81 -1.92
N GLY A 7 -6.74 -9.82 -3.03
CA GLY A 7 -5.87 -10.92 -3.44
C GLY A 7 -6.54 -12.11 -4.14
N TYR A 8 -5.89 -13.27 -4.04
CA TYR A 8 -6.31 -14.49 -4.73
C TYR A 8 -7.52 -15.15 -4.06
N SER A 9 -8.40 -15.73 -4.87
CA SER A 9 -9.65 -16.35 -4.40
C SER A 9 -9.42 -17.59 -3.52
N ASP A 10 -8.26 -18.25 -3.64
CA ASP A 10 -7.86 -19.41 -2.85
C ASP A 10 -7.25 -19.06 -1.47
N SER A 11 -7.00 -17.77 -1.22
CA SER A 11 -6.22 -17.27 -0.09
C SER A 11 -7.07 -16.35 0.79
N ARG A 12 -7.36 -16.77 2.02
CA ARG A 12 -8.08 -15.96 3.02
C ARG A 12 -7.82 -16.47 4.42
N PHE A 13 -7.96 -15.60 5.41
CA PHE A 13 -8.12 -16.05 6.78
C PHE A 13 -9.57 -16.47 7.02
N LEU A 14 -9.77 -17.51 7.83
CA LEU A 14 -11.08 -17.90 8.34
C LEU A 14 -10.95 -18.49 9.75
N PHE A 15 -12.06 -18.49 10.51
CA PHE A 15 -12.18 -19.33 11.70
C PHE A 15 -12.82 -20.66 11.29
N ASN A 16 -12.11 -21.77 11.50
CA ASN A 16 -12.58 -23.09 11.14
C ASN A 16 -13.69 -23.57 12.10
N LYS A 17 -14.22 -24.79 11.89
CA LYS A 17 -15.31 -25.35 12.73
C LYS A 17 -14.96 -25.49 14.22
N LYS A 18 -13.67 -25.48 14.58
CA LYS A 18 -13.18 -25.49 15.96
C LYS A 18 -12.94 -24.09 16.52
N GLY A 19 -13.29 -23.04 15.76
CA GLY A 19 -13.04 -21.64 16.11
C GLY A 19 -11.56 -21.24 16.02
N GLN A 20 -10.71 -22.05 15.38
CA GLN A 20 -9.29 -21.74 15.23
C GLN A 20 -9.07 -20.94 13.94
N ALA A 21 -8.24 -19.91 14.00
CA ALA A 21 -7.88 -19.18 12.79
C ALA A 21 -6.98 -20.03 11.89
N GLU A 22 -7.24 -19.98 10.60
CA GLU A 22 -6.52 -20.70 9.54
C GLU A 22 -6.35 -19.78 8.34
N PHE A 23 -5.22 -19.86 7.65
CA PHE A 23 -5.01 -19.20 6.37
C PHE A 23 -5.09 -20.22 5.23
N THR A 24 -5.99 -20.04 4.27
CA THR A 24 -6.29 -21.06 3.25
C THR A 24 -5.27 -21.13 2.11
N GLY A 25 -5.45 -22.11 1.22
CA GLY A 25 -4.70 -22.23 -0.03
C GLY A 25 -3.36 -22.95 0.13
N LYS A 26 -2.43 -22.69 -0.80
CA LYS A 26 -1.04 -23.21 -0.79
C LYS A 26 -0.01 -22.18 -1.27
N ARG A 27 -0.43 -20.93 -1.47
CA ARG A 27 0.37 -19.88 -2.14
C ARG A 27 1.45 -19.31 -1.24
N TYR A 28 1.13 -19.13 0.04
CA TYR A 28 2.03 -18.51 1.00
C TYR A 28 2.55 -19.57 1.96
N LYS A 29 3.70 -19.32 2.57
CA LYS A 29 4.26 -20.23 3.60
C LYS A 29 3.33 -20.41 4.81
N LEU A 30 2.42 -19.47 5.07
CA LEU A 30 1.41 -19.55 6.14
C LEU A 30 0.18 -20.38 5.74
N SER A 31 0.02 -20.70 4.45
CA SER A 31 -1.15 -21.43 3.94
C SER A 31 -1.26 -22.84 4.56
N GLY A 32 -2.48 -23.18 4.97
CA GLY A 32 -2.82 -24.41 5.69
C GLY A 32 -2.42 -24.44 7.17
N MET A 33 -1.79 -23.38 7.70
CA MET A 33 -1.38 -23.34 9.09
C MET A 33 -2.47 -22.81 10.01
N ILE A 34 -2.59 -23.43 11.19
CA ILE A 34 -3.42 -22.94 12.30
C ILE A 34 -2.67 -21.85 13.07
N ILE A 35 -3.38 -20.78 13.41
CA ILE A 35 -2.87 -19.60 14.08
C ILE A 35 -3.64 -19.43 15.41
N PRO A 36 -3.22 -20.15 16.47
CA PRO A 36 -4.01 -20.28 17.69
C PRO A 36 -4.24 -18.95 18.42
N GLY A 37 -3.26 -18.04 18.37
CA GLY A 37 -3.34 -16.76 19.09
C GLY A 37 -4.22 -15.70 18.43
N LEU A 38 -4.57 -15.85 17.15
CA LEU A 38 -5.27 -14.79 16.41
C LEU A 38 -6.69 -14.56 16.94
N LYS A 39 -7.40 -15.61 17.35
CA LYS A 39 -8.76 -15.46 17.90
C LYS A 39 -8.74 -14.61 19.17
N GLU A 40 -7.93 -14.98 20.15
CA GLU A 40 -7.84 -14.29 21.44
C GLU A 40 -7.41 -12.84 21.26
N TRP A 41 -6.42 -12.59 20.41
CA TRP A 41 -5.99 -11.23 20.08
C TRP A 41 -7.12 -10.43 19.42
N PHE A 42 -7.86 -11.02 18.47
CA PHE A 42 -8.93 -10.34 17.74
C PHE A 42 -10.11 -9.99 18.65
N GLU A 43 -10.57 -10.94 19.48
CA GLU A 43 -11.64 -10.72 20.45
C GLU A 43 -11.20 -9.71 21.54
N GLY A 44 -9.97 -9.82 22.05
CA GLY A 44 -9.43 -8.91 23.06
C GLY A 44 -9.16 -7.49 22.56
N THR A 45 -8.75 -7.33 21.30
CA THR A 45 -8.42 -6.02 20.72
C THR A 45 -9.68 -5.26 20.30
N PHE A 46 -10.65 -5.94 19.69
CA PHE A 46 -11.81 -5.28 19.07
C PHE A 46 -13.13 -5.49 19.82
N GLY A 47 -13.14 -6.32 20.88
CA GLY A 47 -14.39 -6.78 21.48
C GLY A 47 -15.26 -7.56 20.48
N ALA A 48 -14.63 -8.13 19.43
CA ALA A 48 -15.32 -8.90 18.41
C ALA A 48 -15.80 -10.24 18.99
N ASN A 49 -16.80 -10.85 18.36
CA ASN A 49 -17.31 -12.16 18.76
C ASN A 49 -17.67 -12.95 17.49
N LEU A 50 -17.16 -14.17 17.39
CA LEU A 50 -17.34 -15.05 16.23
C LEU A 50 -18.82 -15.40 15.94
N GLN A 51 -19.73 -15.19 16.90
CA GLN A 51 -21.17 -15.35 16.72
C GLN A 51 -21.81 -14.20 15.94
N HIS A 52 -21.18 -13.02 15.92
CA HIS A 52 -21.68 -11.85 15.19
C HIS A 52 -20.94 -11.71 13.87
N LYS A 53 -21.60 -12.14 12.79
CA LYS A 53 -21.08 -12.01 11.43
C LYS A 53 -21.75 -10.87 10.69
N SER A 54 -20.95 -10.09 9.95
CA SER A 54 -21.47 -9.08 9.04
C SER A 54 -22.03 -9.77 7.79
N PRO A 55 -23.18 -9.33 7.25
CA PRO A 55 -23.57 -9.74 5.91
C PRO A 55 -22.51 -9.27 4.90
N ALA A 56 -22.27 -10.10 3.88
CA ALA A 56 -21.46 -9.74 2.73
C ALA A 56 -22.02 -10.43 1.48
N THR A 57 -22.11 -9.69 0.39
CA THR A 57 -22.52 -10.17 -0.92
C THR A 57 -21.45 -11.12 -1.45
N PRO A 58 -21.74 -12.42 -1.63
CA PRO A 58 -20.73 -13.40 -2.00
C PRO A 58 -20.40 -13.38 -3.49
N ILE A 59 -21.38 -13.02 -4.33
CA ILE A 59 -21.31 -13.02 -5.79
C ILE A 59 -21.87 -11.68 -6.27
N LEU A 60 -21.21 -11.07 -7.26
CA LEU A 60 -21.70 -9.85 -7.88
C LEU A 60 -23.10 -10.08 -8.48
N ASN A 61 -24.06 -9.22 -8.10
CA ASN A 61 -25.35 -9.17 -8.79
C ASN A 61 -25.20 -8.30 -10.04
N SER A 62 -24.88 -8.91 -11.18
CA SER A 62 -24.69 -8.20 -12.46
C SER A 62 -25.91 -7.38 -12.87
N SER A 63 -27.13 -7.79 -12.49
CA SER A 63 -28.36 -7.03 -12.77
C SER A 63 -28.50 -5.74 -11.97
N ALA A 64 -27.74 -5.59 -10.87
CA ALA A 64 -27.69 -4.34 -10.09
C ALA A 64 -26.67 -3.34 -10.65
N VAL A 65 -25.83 -3.76 -11.60
CA VAL A 65 -24.84 -2.88 -12.25
C VAL A 65 -25.54 -2.08 -13.35
N ARG A 66 -25.34 -0.76 -13.35
CA ARG A 66 -25.92 0.10 -14.40
C ARG A 66 -25.44 -0.36 -15.79
N PRO A 67 -26.33 -0.43 -16.79
CA PRO A 67 -25.94 -0.69 -18.17
C PRO A 67 -24.86 0.30 -18.64
N PRO A 68 -23.91 -0.13 -19.47
CA PRO A 68 -22.87 0.76 -19.97
C PRO A 68 -23.47 1.82 -20.89
N THR A 69 -23.00 3.06 -20.77
CA THR A 69 -23.30 4.13 -21.73
C THR A 69 -22.18 4.16 -22.78
N LEU A 70 -22.32 3.36 -23.83
CA LEU A 70 -21.30 3.19 -24.86
C LEU A 70 -21.33 4.35 -25.88
N ASN A 71 -20.14 4.74 -26.34
CA ASN A 71 -20.01 5.54 -27.56
C ASN A 71 -19.89 4.57 -28.75
N GLU A 72 -20.97 4.40 -29.51
CA GLU A 72 -21.04 3.40 -30.58
C GLU A 72 -19.98 3.60 -31.68
N ALA A 73 -19.70 4.86 -32.05
CA ALA A 73 -18.68 5.17 -33.05
C ALA A 73 -17.27 4.78 -32.57
N PHE A 74 -16.95 5.06 -31.30
CA PHE A 74 -15.70 4.60 -30.69
C PHE A 74 -15.59 3.08 -30.68
N VAL A 75 -16.66 2.37 -30.30
CA VAL A 75 -16.68 0.90 -30.23
C VAL A 75 -16.54 0.28 -31.63
N GLU A 76 -17.17 0.85 -32.65
CA GLU A 76 -17.05 0.40 -34.03
C GLU A 76 -15.61 0.54 -34.56
N GLU A 77 -14.98 1.70 -34.36
CA GLU A 77 -13.59 1.91 -34.78
C GLU A 77 -12.62 1.08 -33.94
N LEU A 78 -12.86 0.92 -32.64
CA LEU A 78 -12.05 0.06 -31.78
C LEU A 78 -12.05 -1.39 -32.26
N LYS A 79 -13.20 -1.93 -32.69
CA LYS A 79 -13.28 -3.29 -33.28
C LYS A 79 -12.32 -3.45 -34.46
N SER A 80 -12.18 -2.42 -35.31
CA SER A 80 -11.28 -2.46 -36.47
C SER A 80 -9.79 -2.50 -36.09
N THR A 81 -9.43 -2.08 -34.88
CA THR A 81 -8.05 -2.11 -34.39
C THR A 81 -7.57 -3.50 -33.97
N GLY A 82 -8.52 -4.42 -33.68
CA GLY A 82 -8.23 -5.74 -33.12
C GLY A 82 -7.92 -5.76 -31.62
N VAL A 83 -7.96 -4.61 -30.93
CA VAL A 83 -7.77 -4.54 -29.48
C VAL A 83 -8.95 -5.22 -28.77
N PRO A 84 -8.71 -6.22 -27.90
CA PRO A 84 -9.77 -6.85 -27.11
C PRO A 84 -10.48 -5.84 -26.20
N PHE A 85 -11.80 -5.98 -26.07
CA PHE A 85 -12.61 -5.18 -25.17
C PHE A 85 -13.78 -5.96 -24.60
N SER A 86 -14.32 -5.50 -23.47
CA SER A 86 -15.48 -6.07 -22.78
C SER A 86 -16.36 -4.95 -22.23
N HIS A 87 -17.66 -5.19 -22.23
CA HIS A 87 -18.66 -4.36 -21.53
C HIS A 87 -19.44 -5.18 -20.50
N ASP A 88 -18.90 -6.34 -20.11
CA ASP A 88 -19.49 -7.20 -19.10
C ASP A 88 -19.43 -6.54 -17.72
N ALA A 89 -20.48 -6.74 -16.93
CA ALA A 89 -20.61 -6.13 -15.61
C ALA A 89 -19.46 -6.51 -14.67
N GLU A 90 -19.01 -7.77 -14.71
CA GLU A 90 -17.91 -8.26 -13.88
C GLU A 90 -16.59 -7.54 -14.20
N ASP A 91 -16.24 -7.42 -15.49
CA ASP A 91 -15.01 -6.76 -15.93
C ASP A 91 -14.99 -5.28 -15.57
N ARG A 92 -16.13 -4.61 -15.73
CA ARG A 92 -16.32 -3.18 -15.42
C ARG A 92 -16.22 -2.92 -13.93
N VAL A 93 -16.93 -3.71 -13.10
CA VAL A 93 -16.92 -3.57 -11.64
C VAL A 93 -15.53 -3.85 -11.08
N PHE A 94 -14.84 -4.88 -11.57
CA PHE A 94 -13.50 -5.24 -11.09
C PHE A 94 -12.48 -4.09 -11.25
N ARG A 95 -12.70 -3.22 -12.23
CA ARG A 95 -11.79 -2.11 -12.59
C ARG A 95 -12.26 -0.73 -12.14
N ALA A 96 -13.37 -0.67 -11.41
CA ALA A 96 -13.95 0.58 -10.93
C ALA A 96 -13.39 1.04 -9.58
N TYR A 97 -12.65 0.18 -8.88
CA TYR A 97 -12.26 0.38 -7.49
C TYR A 97 -10.79 0.02 -7.24
N GLY A 98 -10.21 0.66 -6.23
CA GLY A 98 -9.00 0.23 -5.55
C GLY A 98 -9.30 -0.59 -4.29
N HIS A 99 -8.54 -0.33 -3.24
CA HIS A 99 -8.60 -1.02 -1.95
C HIS A 99 -8.73 -0.06 -0.77
N CYS A 100 -9.39 1.09 -0.92
CA CYS A 100 -9.80 1.91 0.23
C CYS A 100 -10.93 1.21 1.00
N VAL A 101 -11.10 1.53 2.29
CA VAL A 101 -12.16 0.92 3.12
C VAL A 101 -13.55 1.14 2.53
N HIS A 102 -13.90 2.36 2.10
CA HIS A 102 -15.23 2.66 1.55
C HIS A 102 -15.52 1.85 0.28
N GLU A 103 -14.52 1.67 -0.59
CA GLU A 103 -14.64 0.89 -1.83
C GLU A 103 -14.95 -0.58 -1.52
N ILE A 104 -14.15 -1.21 -0.66
CA ILE A 104 -14.31 -2.62 -0.29
C ILE A 104 -15.62 -2.83 0.50
N PHE A 105 -15.98 -1.90 1.37
CA PHE A 105 -17.24 -1.96 2.11
C PHE A 105 -18.45 -1.90 1.17
N ALA A 106 -18.44 -0.97 0.21
CA ALA A 106 -19.49 -0.84 -0.79
C ALA A 106 -19.65 -2.12 -1.65
N LEU A 107 -18.54 -2.70 -2.12
CA LEU A 107 -18.54 -3.97 -2.85
C LEU A 107 -19.14 -5.11 -2.01
N ARG A 108 -18.76 -5.21 -0.73
CA ARG A 108 -19.28 -6.24 0.18
C ARG A 108 -20.76 -6.05 0.49
N GLU A 109 -21.27 -4.83 0.53
CA GLU A 109 -22.70 -4.57 0.70
C GLU A 109 -23.50 -4.63 -0.62
N GLY A 110 -22.84 -4.90 -1.75
CA GLY A 110 -23.48 -4.93 -3.06
C GLY A 110 -23.89 -3.54 -3.58
N ARG A 111 -23.35 -2.46 -3.00
CA ARG A 111 -23.58 -1.08 -3.42
C ARG A 111 -22.57 -0.73 -4.50
N ILE A 112 -22.99 -0.82 -5.76
CA ILE A 112 -22.13 -0.51 -6.92
C ILE A 112 -22.41 0.93 -7.39
N GLY A 113 -21.39 1.78 -7.35
CA GLY A 113 -21.43 3.16 -7.83
C GLY A 113 -21.28 3.31 -9.35
N ARG A 114 -20.69 4.43 -9.78
CA ARG A 114 -20.29 4.64 -11.19
C ARG A 114 -19.14 3.69 -11.50
N VAL A 115 -19.29 2.90 -12.56
CA VAL A 115 -18.25 2.01 -13.08
C VAL A 115 -17.90 2.41 -14.52
N PRO A 116 -16.73 2.00 -15.05
CA PRO A 116 -16.40 2.15 -16.48
C PRO A 116 -17.52 1.60 -17.36
N ASP A 117 -17.74 2.19 -18.52
CA ASP A 117 -18.69 1.70 -19.53
C ASP A 117 -18.08 0.58 -20.38
N LEU A 118 -16.76 0.62 -20.57
CA LEU A 118 -16.02 -0.35 -21.37
C LEU A 118 -14.66 -0.64 -20.71
N VAL A 119 -14.12 -1.84 -20.94
CA VAL A 119 -12.75 -2.21 -20.61
C VAL A 119 -12.02 -2.57 -21.90
N VAL A 120 -10.78 -2.10 -22.06
CA VAL A 120 -9.91 -2.44 -23.20
C VAL A 120 -8.57 -2.97 -22.71
N TRP A 121 -7.99 -3.90 -23.47
CA TRP A 121 -6.70 -4.52 -23.15
C TRP A 121 -5.68 -4.34 -24.27
N PRO A 122 -4.96 -3.19 -24.32
CA PRO A 122 -3.84 -3.03 -25.22
C PRO A 122 -2.73 -4.05 -24.91
N ASN A 123 -2.09 -4.57 -25.95
CA ASN A 123 -0.96 -5.50 -25.81
C ASN A 123 0.39 -4.82 -26.06
N CYS A 124 0.39 -3.62 -26.64
CA CYS A 124 1.62 -2.89 -26.95
C CYS A 124 1.42 -1.37 -26.93
N HIS A 125 2.52 -0.63 -27.04
CA HIS A 125 2.51 0.84 -27.15
C HIS A 125 1.59 1.35 -28.26
N ASN A 126 1.62 0.73 -29.45
CA ASN A 126 0.83 1.19 -30.59
C ASN A 126 -0.68 1.01 -30.39
N ASP A 127 -1.12 0.02 -29.62
CA ASP A 127 -2.53 -0.13 -29.28
C ASP A 127 -2.99 1.03 -28.39
N VAL A 128 -2.15 1.42 -27.42
CA VAL A 128 -2.42 2.57 -26.56
C VAL A 128 -2.50 3.86 -27.38
N VAL A 129 -1.61 4.06 -28.34
CA VAL A 129 -1.66 5.22 -29.27
C VAL A 129 -3.02 5.27 -29.97
N LYS A 130 -3.44 4.17 -30.61
CA LYS A 130 -4.73 4.09 -31.31
C LYS A 130 -5.92 4.36 -30.38
N ILE A 131 -5.92 3.78 -29.18
CA ILE A 131 -7.01 3.99 -28.20
C ILE A 131 -7.10 5.46 -27.79
N VAL A 132 -5.97 6.12 -27.54
CA VAL A 132 -5.94 7.55 -27.17
C VAL A 132 -6.40 8.44 -28.33
N GLU A 133 -5.97 8.14 -29.56
CA GLU A 133 -6.43 8.85 -30.77
C GLU A 133 -7.95 8.72 -30.96
N LEU A 134 -8.49 7.50 -30.83
CA LEU A 134 -9.92 7.25 -30.88
C LEU A 134 -10.67 7.95 -29.74
N ALA A 135 -10.12 7.95 -28.53
CA ALA A 135 -10.75 8.64 -27.40
C ALA A 135 -10.82 10.15 -27.63
N CYS A 136 -9.78 10.75 -28.21
CA CYS A 136 -9.78 12.16 -28.62
C CYS A 136 -10.83 12.42 -29.71
N LYS A 137 -10.89 11.56 -30.73
CA LYS A 137 -11.81 11.68 -31.87
C LYS A 137 -13.28 11.61 -31.44
N HIS A 138 -13.59 10.74 -30.48
CA HIS A 138 -14.97 10.45 -30.07
C HIS A 138 -15.37 11.04 -28.71
N ASN A 139 -14.49 11.84 -28.10
CA ASN A 139 -14.69 12.44 -26.77
C ASN A 139 -15.04 11.39 -25.69
N VAL A 140 -14.18 10.40 -25.54
CA VAL A 140 -14.29 9.32 -24.55
C VAL A 140 -13.32 9.57 -23.40
N CYS A 141 -13.78 9.34 -22.17
CA CYS A 141 -12.95 9.45 -20.97
C CYS A 141 -12.15 8.14 -20.77
N LEU A 142 -10.85 8.24 -20.53
CA LEU A 142 -9.96 7.13 -20.22
C LEU A 142 -9.54 7.17 -18.74
N ILE A 143 -9.56 6.01 -18.10
CA ILE A 143 -8.96 5.78 -16.79
C ILE A 143 -7.96 4.62 -16.92
N PRO A 144 -6.64 4.88 -16.87
CA PRO A 144 -5.63 3.83 -16.89
C PRO A 144 -5.77 2.90 -15.69
N TYR A 145 -5.68 1.60 -15.94
CA TYR A 145 -5.74 0.55 -14.94
C TYR A 145 -4.51 -0.37 -15.08
N GLY A 146 -3.96 -0.77 -13.94
CA GLY A 146 -2.84 -1.70 -13.85
C GLY A 146 -3.19 -2.85 -12.94
N GLY A 147 -2.68 -2.81 -11.70
CA GLY A 147 -2.93 -3.85 -10.71
C GLY A 147 -4.21 -3.69 -9.86
N GLY A 148 -4.93 -2.58 -10.00
CA GLY A 148 -6.08 -2.28 -9.13
C GLY A 148 -5.73 -1.96 -7.67
N THR A 149 -4.45 -1.73 -7.34
CA THR A 149 -3.99 -1.66 -5.93
C THR A 149 -4.01 -0.26 -5.30
N SER A 150 -4.75 0.70 -5.86
CA SER A 150 -4.81 2.07 -5.33
C SER A 150 -5.45 2.11 -3.94
N VAL A 151 -4.94 2.96 -3.06
CA VAL A 151 -5.48 3.27 -1.71
C VAL A 151 -5.67 4.79 -1.53
N SER A 152 -6.08 5.45 -2.62
CA SER A 152 -6.30 6.90 -2.72
C SER A 152 -7.57 7.26 -3.51
N SER A 153 -8.45 6.28 -3.72
CA SER A 153 -9.61 6.34 -4.63
C SER A 153 -9.24 6.70 -6.07
N ALA A 154 -7.99 6.46 -6.50
CA ALA A 154 -7.50 6.95 -7.79
C ALA A 154 -8.24 6.37 -9.01
N LEU A 155 -8.86 5.19 -8.84
CA LEU A 155 -9.55 4.45 -9.90
C LEU A 155 -11.06 4.70 -9.92
N GLU A 156 -11.62 5.26 -8.84
CA GLU A 156 -13.05 5.53 -8.74
C GLU A 156 -13.50 6.49 -9.85
N CYS A 157 -14.56 6.11 -10.56
CA CYS A 157 -15.13 6.90 -11.64
C CYS A 157 -15.89 8.11 -11.08
N PRO A 158 -15.60 9.34 -11.52
CA PRO A 158 -16.36 10.51 -11.09
C PRO A 158 -17.85 10.37 -11.43
N SER A 159 -18.70 10.62 -10.44
CA SER A 159 -20.16 10.43 -10.56
C SER A 159 -20.81 11.33 -11.61
N GLU A 160 -20.20 12.48 -11.85
CA GLU A 160 -20.61 13.57 -12.72
C GLU A 160 -20.02 13.46 -14.14
N GLU A 161 -19.20 12.44 -14.40
CA GLU A 161 -18.69 12.17 -15.75
C GLU A 161 -19.76 11.53 -16.62
N THR A 162 -20.22 12.30 -17.60
CA THR A 162 -21.30 11.90 -18.52
C THR A 162 -20.79 11.24 -19.80
N ARG A 163 -19.50 11.36 -20.13
CA ARG A 163 -18.92 10.68 -21.28
C ARG A 163 -18.87 9.18 -21.01
N SER A 164 -18.72 8.41 -22.09
CA SER A 164 -18.36 7.00 -21.99
C SER A 164 -16.99 6.90 -21.32
N ILE A 165 -16.89 6.12 -20.25
CA ILE A 165 -15.64 5.88 -19.51
C ILE A 165 -15.06 4.54 -19.93
N VAL A 166 -13.82 4.53 -20.41
CA VAL A 166 -13.06 3.33 -20.75
C VAL A 166 -11.99 3.09 -19.69
N SER A 167 -12.02 1.92 -19.06
CA SER A 167 -10.89 1.41 -18.30
C SER A 167 -9.85 0.85 -19.28
N LEU A 168 -8.67 1.47 -19.33
CA LEU A 168 -7.57 1.05 -20.18
C LEU A 168 -6.63 0.16 -19.34
N ASP A 169 -6.83 -1.15 -19.45
CA ASP A 169 -6.15 -2.15 -18.63
C ASP A 169 -4.83 -2.61 -19.26
N THR A 170 -3.73 -2.25 -18.59
CA THR A 170 -2.35 -2.52 -19.04
C THR A 170 -1.82 -3.89 -18.62
N SER A 171 -2.63 -4.75 -18.00
CA SER A 171 -2.20 -6.06 -17.50
C SER A 171 -1.67 -7.02 -18.57
N GLN A 172 -2.03 -6.83 -19.85
CA GLN A 172 -1.52 -7.66 -20.94
C GLN A 172 -0.16 -7.17 -21.50
N MET A 173 0.34 -6.00 -21.06
CA MET A 173 1.63 -5.44 -21.51
C MET A 173 2.84 -5.95 -20.71
N LEU A 174 2.66 -7.01 -19.90
CA LEU A 174 3.71 -7.54 -19.02
C LEU A 174 4.69 -8.45 -19.78
N ASN A 175 5.99 -8.22 -19.59
CA ASN A 175 7.06 -9.07 -20.09
C ASN A 175 7.79 -9.72 -18.90
N GLU A 176 7.93 -11.05 -18.92
CA GLU A 176 8.75 -11.78 -17.95
C GLU A 176 10.22 -11.81 -18.39
N SER A 177 11.15 -11.55 -17.48
CA SER A 177 12.60 -11.66 -17.74
C SER A 177 13.36 -11.92 -16.44
N GLY A 178 14.38 -12.79 -16.48
CA GLY A 178 15.07 -13.37 -15.31
C GLY A 178 16.05 -12.47 -14.54
N TYR A 179 15.72 -11.19 -14.32
CA TYR A 179 16.50 -10.23 -13.52
C TYR A 179 15.68 -9.67 -12.35
N CYS A 180 16.33 -9.09 -11.34
CA CYS A 180 15.63 -8.34 -10.29
C CYS A 180 15.90 -6.84 -10.35
N THR A 181 14.89 -6.10 -9.94
CA THR A 181 14.93 -4.64 -9.75
C THR A 181 15.17 -4.30 -8.28
N GLY A 182 14.81 -5.23 -7.37
CA GLY A 182 14.79 -5.02 -5.92
C GLY A 182 13.65 -4.09 -5.45
N HIS A 183 12.79 -3.64 -6.35
CA HIS A 183 11.60 -2.85 -6.03
C HIS A 183 10.46 -3.76 -5.58
N GLU A 184 10.30 -3.88 -4.26
CA GLU A 184 9.33 -4.79 -3.64
C GLU A 184 8.34 -4.00 -2.79
N PRO A 185 7.36 -3.31 -3.41
CA PRO A 185 6.19 -2.81 -2.67
C PRO A 185 5.37 -3.99 -2.15
N ASP A 186 4.65 -3.81 -1.04
CA ASP A 186 3.85 -4.87 -0.42
C ASP A 186 2.75 -5.40 -1.38
N SER A 187 2.37 -4.62 -2.39
CA SER A 187 1.40 -4.96 -3.44
C SER A 187 1.98 -5.62 -4.69
N MET A 188 3.28 -5.97 -4.71
CA MET A 188 4.01 -6.39 -5.92
C MET A 188 3.41 -7.59 -6.69
N GLU A 189 2.59 -8.42 -6.03
CA GLU A 189 1.88 -9.54 -6.69
C GLU A 189 0.88 -9.07 -7.77
N PHE A 190 0.40 -7.82 -7.66
CA PHE A 190 -0.64 -7.26 -8.53
C PHE A 190 -0.27 -5.89 -9.11
N SER A 191 0.36 -5.02 -8.31
CA SER A 191 0.73 -3.67 -8.78
C SER A 191 1.69 -3.70 -9.96
N SER A 192 1.49 -2.80 -10.93
CA SER A 192 2.27 -2.77 -12.17
C SER A 192 3.31 -1.64 -12.18
N LEU A 193 4.31 -1.77 -13.06
CA LEU A 193 5.37 -0.76 -13.23
C LEU A 193 4.83 0.63 -13.62
N GLY A 194 3.86 0.69 -14.54
CA GLY A 194 3.19 1.95 -14.87
C GLY A 194 2.47 2.57 -13.67
N GLY A 195 1.84 1.73 -12.83
CA GLY A 195 1.25 2.15 -11.56
C GLY A 195 2.29 2.73 -10.60
N TRP A 196 3.45 2.08 -10.44
CA TRP A 196 4.54 2.57 -9.59
C TRP A 196 5.05 3.95 -10.01
N VAL A 197 5.20 4.17 -11.32
CA VAL A 197 5.55 5.49 -11.87
C VAL A 197 4.44 6.50 -11.57
N ALA A 198 3.19 6.13 -11.82
CA ALA A 198 2.04 7.02 -11.64
C ALA A 198 1.83 7.42 -10.18
N THR A 199 2.24 6.63 -9.19
CA THR A 199 1.99 6.88 -7.76
C THR A 199 3.23 7.16 -6.93
N ARG A 200 4.42 7.24 -7.54
CA ARG A 200 5.71 7.35 -6.82
C ARG A 200 5.90 6.24 -5.78
N ALA A 201 5.68 4.99 -6.19
CA ALA A 201 5.74 3.86 -5.28
C ALA A 201 7.11 3.73 -4.58
N SER A 202 7.06 3.27 -3.33
CA SER A 202 8.23 2.96 -2.51
C SER A 202 8.26 1.48 -2.19
N GLY A 203 9.45 0.86 -2.34
CA GLY A 203 9.64 -0.56 -2.07
C GLY A 203 10.31 -0.82 -0.72
N MET A 204 10.07 -2.00 -0.17
CA MET A 204 10.64 -2.46 1.10
C MET A 204 12.17 -2.30 1.19
N LYS A 205 12.86 -2.51 0.07
CA LYS A 205 14.33 -2.56 -0.01
C LYS A 205 14.98 -1.30 -0.60
N LYS A 206 14.27 -0.18 -0.57
CA LYS A 206 14.74 1.08 -1.19
C LYS A 206 16.12 1.55 -0.71
N ASN A 207 16.58 1.11 0.46
CA ASN A 207 17.92 1.47 0.96
C ASN A 207 19.07 0.97 0.06
N ILE A 208 18.89 -0.13 -0.66
CA ILE A 208 19.88 -0.63 -1.63
C ILE A 208 19.54 -0.18 -3.05
N TYR A 209 18.26 -0.24 -3.43
CA TYR A 209 17.84 -0.13 -4.82
C TYR A 209 17.31 1.26 -5.20
N GLY A 210 16.89 2.06 -4.22
CA GLY A 210 16.17 3.31 -4.43
C GLY A 210 14.65 3.14 -4.51
N ASN A 211 13.94 4.27 -4.44
CA ASN A 211 12.52 4.33 -4.77
C ASN A 211 12.33 4.35 -6.30
N ILE A 212 11.08 4.42 -6.77
CA ILE A 212 10.81 4.36 -8.22
C ILE A 212 11.48 5.50 -9.00
N GLU A 213 11.57 6.71 -8.42
CA GLU A 213 12.25 7.86 -9.00
C GLU A 213 13.77 7.65 -9.15
N ASP A 214 14.36 6.78 -8.33
CA ASP A 214 15.79 6.44 -8.41
C ASP A 214 16.04 5.31 -9.42
N LEU A 215 15.07 4.42 -9.59
CA LEU A 215 15.16 3.22 -10.41
C LEU A 215 14.86 3.49 -11.88
N VAL A 216 13.95 4.40 -12.17
CA VAL A 216 13.56 4.76 -13.53
C VAL A 216 14.69 5.53 -14.22
N VAL A 217 15.07 5.05 -15.40
CA VAL A 217 16.08 5.68 -16.28
C VAL A 217 15.40 6.42 -17.43
N HIS A 218 14.32 5.85 -17.97
CA HIS A 218 13.63 6.36 -19.15
C HIS A 218 12.15 5.97 -19.14
N ILE A 219 11.28 6.87 -19.61
CA ILE A 219 9.82 6.67 -19.68
C ILE A 219 9.35 7.01 -21.10
N LYS A 220 8.48 6.17 -21.66
CA LYS A 220 7.63 6.48 -22.80
C LYS A 220 6.17 6.57 -22.34
N MET A 221 5.53 7.71 -22.59
CA MET A 221 4.14 7.97 -22.20
C MET A 221 3.32 8.46 -23.39
N VAL A 222 2.14 7.88 -23.60
CA VAL A 222 1.17 8.35 -24.59
C VAL A 222 0.22 9.34 -23.93
N THR A 223 0.10 10.53 -24.52
CA THR A 223 -0.85 11.59 -24.11
C THR A 223 -1.73 11.99 -25.30
N PRO A 224 -2.84 12.71 -25.08
CA PRO A 224 -3.67 13.25 -26.17
C PRO A 224 -2.90 14.17 -27.14
N ARG A 225 -1.81 14.80 -26.69
CA ARG A 225 -0.95 15.66 -27.52
C ARG A 225 0.08 14.88 -28.34
N GLY A 226 0.39 13.64 -27.93
CA GLY A 226 1.43 12.82 -28.53
C GLY A 226 2.26 12.06 -27.50
N VAL A 227 3.38 11.50 -27.96
CA VAL A 227 4.28 10.69 -27.12
C VAL A 227 5.33 11.57 -26.44
N ILE A 228 5.47 11.42 -25.12
CA ILE A 228 6.57 11.99 -24.34
C ILE A 228 7.67 10.94 -24.21
N GLU A 229 8.85 11.24 -24.75
CA GLU A 229 10.02 10.36 -24.73
C GLU A 229 11.31 11.18 -24.84
N LYS A 230 12.32 10.89 -24.01
CA LYS A 230 13.66 11.49 -24.17
C LYS A 230 14.43 10.77 -25.29
N SER A 231 15.26 11.51 -26.03
CA SER A 231 16.01 10.95 -27.18
C SER A 231 17.19 10.05 -26.81
N CYS A 232 17.63 10.03 -25.54
CA CYS A 232 18.74 9.20 -25.09
C CYS A 232 18.53 8.69 -23.66
N GLN A 233 19.33 7.69 -23.29
CA GLN A 233 19.34 7.07 -21.96
C GLN A 233 20.60 7.42 -21.16
N GLY A 234 21.10 8.65 -21.33
CA GLY A 234 22.24 9.14 -20.54
C GLY A 234 21.93 9.07 -19.03
N PRO A 235 22.86 8.60 -18.18
CA PRO A 235 22.57 8.26 -16.79
C PRO A 235 22.22 9.48 -15.90
N ARG A 236 22.58 10.69 -16.33
CA ARG A 236 22.22 11.96 -15.71
C ARG A 236 22.29 13.06 -16.76
N MET A 237 21.32 13.96 -16.77
CA MET A 237 21.25 15.08 -17.73
C MET A 237 21.07 16.42 -17.01
N SER A 238 21.43 17.50 -17.71
CA SER A 238 21.23 18.88 -17.28
C SER A 238 20.66 19.69 -18.45
N THR A 239 19.42 19.36 -18.83
CA THR A 239 18.75 19.86 -20.04
C THR A 239 17.44 20.59 -19.69
N GLY A 240 17.46 21.40 -18.64
CA GLY A 240 16.27 22.04 -18.06
C GLY A 240 15.58 21.17 -16.99
N PRO A 241 14.35 21.52 -16.57
CA PRO A 241 13.56 20.71 -15.65
C PRO A 241 13.37 19.28 -16.15
N ASP A 242 13.47 18.30 -15.26
CA ASP A 242 13.35 16.88 -15.65
C ASP A 242 11.89 16.52 -15.93
N VAL A 243 11.55 16.38 -17.22
CA VAL A 243 10.21 15.99 -17.67
C VAL A 243 9.73 14.63 -17.11
N HIS A 244 10.62 13.72 -16.69
CA HIS A 244 10.18 12.49 -16.02
C HIS A 244 9.46 12.78 -14.70
N HIS A 245 9.85 13.85 -13.98
CA HIS A 245 9.18 14.25 -12.73
C HIS A 245 7.82 14.92 -12.94
N PHE A 246 7.47 15.29 -14.19
CA PHE A 246 6.12 15.71 -14.54
C PHE A 246 5.19 14.49 -14.70
N ILE A 247 5.77 13.32 -15.00
CA ILE A 247 5.05 12.04 -15.17
C ILE A 247 4.96 11.27 -13.84
N LEU A 248 6.06 11.24 -13.07
CA LEU A 248 6.13 10.57 -11.78
C LEU A 248 5.14 11.21 -10.79
N GLY A 249 4.16 10.43 -10.31
CA GLY A 249 3.12 10.94 -9.41
C GLY A 249 1.95 11.61 -10.14
N SER A 250 1.82 11.44 -11.46
CA SER A 250 0.71 12.00 -12.24
C SER A 250 -0.63 11.28 -12.04
N GLU A 251 -0.63 10.12 -11.37
CA GLU A 251 -1.84 9.36 -10.99
C GLU A 251 -2.86 9.16 -12.11
N GLY A 252 -2.38 8.92 -13.34
CA GLY A 252 -3.21 8.64 -14.51
C GLY A 252 -3.92 9.86 -15.10
N THR A 253 -3.57 11.09 -14.69
CA THR A 253 -4.22 12.32 -15.15
C THR A 253 -3.68 12.86 -16.47
N LEU A 254 -2.51 12.42 -16.93
CA LEU A 254 -1.83 13.01 -18.10
C LEU A 254 -1.81 12.09 -19.33
N GLY A 255 -1.92 10.78 -19.13
CA GLY A 255 -1.61 9.81 -20.18
C GLY A 255 -1.42 8.39 -19.64
N VAL A 256 -0.94 7.50 -20.52
CA VAL A 256 -0.57 6.12 -20.20
C VAL A 256 0.93 5.94 -20.30
N VAL A 257 1.57 5.49 -19.23
CA VAL A 257 2.97 5.00 -19.28
C VAL A 257 2.98 3.64 -19.95
N THR A 258 3.62 3.53 -21.11
CA THR A 258 3.63 2.29 -21.91
C THR A 258 4.92 1.50 -21.80
N GLU A 259 6.05 2.19 -21.65
CA GLU A 259 7.38 1.55 -21.53
C GLU A 259 8.22 2.32 -20.51
N VAL A 260 9.03 1.58 -19.76
CA VAL A 260 9.94 2.14 -18.76
C VAL A 260 11.25 1.37 -18.81
N THR A 261 12.37 2.08 -18.93
CA THR A 261 13.69 1.49 -18.68
C THR A 261 14.02 1.63 -17.20
N MET A 262 14.32 0.52 -16.53
CA MET A 262 14.69 0.50 -15.11
C MET A 262 16.11 0.00 -14.88
N LYS A 263 16.72 0.50 -13.80
CA LYS A 263 17.93 -0.10 -13.25
C LYS A 263 17.62 -1.53 -12.79
N ILE A 264 18.52 -2.45 -13.15
CA ILE A 264 18.53 -3.84 -12.67
C ILE A 264 19.82 -4.12 -11.94
N ARG A 265 19.78 -5.11 -11.04
CA ARG A 265 20.96 -5.58 -10.30
C ARG A 265 21.06 -7.11 -10.43
N PRO A 266 22.27 -7.68 -10.29
CA PRO A 266 22.41 -9.11 -10.07
C PRO A 266 21.58 -9.56 -8.87
N MET A 267 21.02 -10.77 -8.93
CA MET A 267 20.37 -11.38 -7.76
C MET A 267 21.36 -11.42 -6.59
N PRO A 268 20.93 -11.07 -5.36
CA PRO A 268 21.81 -11.14 -4.21
C PRO A 268 22.22 -12.59 -3.94
N GLU A 269 23.53 -12.82 -3.74
CA GLU A 269 24.10 -14.14 -3.42
C GLU A 269 23.57 -14.68 -2.09
N TYR A 270 23.36 -13.80 -1.12
CA TYR A 270 22.98 -14.15 0.24
C TYR A 270 21.97 -13.15 0.81
N GLN A 271 20.98 -13.67 1.53
CA GLN A 271 20.02 -12.89 2.32
C GLN A 271 20.11 -13.33 3.78
N LYS A 272 20.03 -12.38 4.70
CA LYS A 272 20.07 -12.61 6.15
C LYS A 272 18.98 -11.82 6.84
N TYR A 273 18.13 -12.52 7.60
CA TYR A 273 17.13 -11.88 8.44
C TYR A 273 17.66 -11.66 9.86
N GLY A 274 17.12 -10.65 10.54
CA GLY A 274 17.48 -10.33 11.91
C GLY A 274 16.35 -9.62 12.65
N SER A 275 16.47 -9.53 13.97
CA SER A 275 15.58 -8.69 14.76
C SER A 275 16.27 -8.19 16.03
N VAL A 276 15.83 -7.03 16.51
CA VAL A 276 16.31 -6.39 17.73
C VAL A 276 15.13 -5.98 18.59
N VAL A 277 15.15 -6.29 19.88
CA VAL A 277 14.19 -5.78 20.86
C VAL A 277 14.80 -4.59 21.60
N PHE A 278 14.03 -3.52 21.78
CA PHE A 278 14.42 -2.34 22.55
C PHE A 278 13.51 -2.16 23.78
N PRO A 279 13.96 -1.43 24.83
CA PRO A 279 13.16 -1.20 26.03
C PRO A 279 11.85 -0.47 25.76
N ASN A 280 11.86 0.46 24.78
CA ASN A 280 10.72 1.26 24.39
C ASN A 280 10.90 1.83 22.96
N PHE A 281 9.82 2.40 22.42
CA PHE A 281 9.78 2.89 21.05
C PHE A 281 10.77 4.05 20.81
N GLU A 282 10.97 4.90 21.81
CA GLU A 282 11.87 6.05 21.77
C GLU A 282 13.34 5.62 21.54
N GLN A 283 13.79 4.59 22.26
CA GLN A 283 15.13 4.02 22.05
C GLN A 283 15.28 3.37 20.67
N GLY A 284 14.23 2.69 20.19
CA GLY A 284 14.21 2.14 18.84
C GLY A 284 14.33 3.22 17.76
N VAL A 285 13.58 4.32 17.89
CA VAL A 285 13.63 5.45 16.94
C VAL A 285 15.02 6.12 16.98
N ALA A 286 15.59 6.32 18.17
CA ALA A 286 16.93 6.86 18.32
C ALA A 286 18.00 5.98 17.65
N CYS A 287 17.88 4.65 17.78
CA CYS A 287 18.73 3.69 17.08
C CYS A 287 18.57 3.79 15.56
N LEU A 288 17.35 3.81 15.03
CA LEU A 288 17.10 3.94 13.59
C LEU A 288 17.67 5.26 13.03
N ARG A 289 17.55 6.34 13.80
CA ARG A 289 18.15 7.64 13.46
C ARG A 289 19.68 7.56 13.41
N GLU A 290 20.32 6.89 14.37
CA GLU A 290 21.78 6.72 14.37
C GLU A 290 22.27 5.85 13.21
N VAL A 291 21.54 4.76 12.90
CA VAL A 291 21.80 3.93 11.71
C VAL A 291 21.68 4.74 10.42
N ALA A 292 20.67 5.62 10.32
CA ALA A 292 20.50 6.51 9.18
C ALA A 292 21.63 7.55 9.10
N LYS A 293 22.01 8.15 10.23
CA LYS A 293 23.12 9.13 10.33
C LYS A 293 24.46 8.53 9.90
N GLN A 294 24.73 7.27 10.26
CA GLN A 294 25.92 6.55 9.81
C GLN A 294 25.79 5.99 8.38
N ARG A 295 24.63 6.20 7.73
CA ARG A 295 24.30 5.70 6.38
C ARG A 295 24.58 4.21 6.21
N CYS A 296 24.30 3.44 7.25
CA CYS A 296 24.50 2.00 7.28
C CYS A 296 23.17 1.26 7.49
N ALA A 297 22.06 1.79 6.95
CA ALA A 297 20.80 1.07 6.96
C ALA A 297 20.92 -0.24 6.15
N PRO A 298 20.40 -1.37 6.65
CA PRO A 298 20.34 -2.61 5.87
C PRO A 298 19.35 -2.47 4.70
N ALA A 299 19.21 -3.52 3.88
CA ALA A 299 18.26 -3.52 2.76
C ALA A 299 16.86 -3.09 3.22
N SER A 300 16.42 -3.60 4.37
CA SER A 300 15.23 -3.12 5.06
C SER A 300 15.43 -3.12 6.58
N ILE A 301 14.93 -2.07 7.24
CA ILE A 301 14.84 -1.94 8.69
C ILE A 301 13.47 -1.36 9.04
N ARG A 302 12.72 -2.06 9.89
CA ARG A 302 11.35 -1.67 10.26
C ARG A 302 11.18 -1.76 11.76
N LEU A 303 10.83 -0.65 12.43
CA LEU A 303 10.61 -0.60 13.88
C LEU A 303 9.13 -0.59 14.19
N MET A 304 8.62 -1.66 14.78
CA MET A 304 7.22 -1.79 15.17
C MET A 304 7.01 -1.42 16.64
N ASP A 305 5.93 -0.70 16.94
CA ASP A 305 5.55 -0.45 18.33
C ASP A 305 5.06 -1.72 19.05
N ASN A 306 4.75 -1.58 20.35
CA ASN A 306 4.41 -2.72 21.20
C ASN A 306 3.14 -3.45 20.75
N GLU A 307 2.15 -2.73 20.19
CA GLU A 307 0.89 -3.33 19.74
C GLU A 307 1.12 -4.21 18.51
N GLN A 308 1.95 -3.78 17.57
CA GLN A 308 2.37 -4.63 16.45
C GLN A 308 3.24 -5.81 16.89
N PHE A 309 4.07 -5.65 17.92
CA PHE A 309 4.81 -6.78 18.49
C PHE A 309 3.87 -7.84 19.08
N LYS A 310 2.88 -7.44 19.88
CA LYS A 310 1.84 -8.32 20.44
C LYS A 310 1.06 -9.04 19.33
N PHE A 311 0.66 -8.30 18.31
CA PHE A 311 -0.02 -8.85 17.13
C PHE A 311 0.85 -9.87 16.37
N GLY A 312 2.13 -9.56 16.14
CA GLY A 312 3.07 -10.49 15.51
C GLY A 312 3.27 -11.78 16.32
N HIS A 313 3.13 -11.71 17.66
CA HIS A 313 3.13 -12.90 18.52
C HIS A 313 1.84 -13.71 18.37
N ALA A 314 0.67 -13.05 18.29
CA ALA A 314 -0.62 -13.70 18.08
C ALA A 314 -0.71 -14.46 16.74
N LEU A 315 0.07 -14.01 15.74
CA LEU A 315 0.17 -14.65 14.43
C LEU A 315 1.14 -15.84 14.34
N LYS A 316 1.72 -16.29 15.46
CA LYS A 316 2.58 -17.50 15.45
C LYS A 316 1.77 -18.75 15.09
N PRO A 317 2.18 -19.53 14.07
CA PRO A 317 1.49 -20.77 13.74
C PRO A 317 1.80 -21.88 14.75
N GLN A 318 0.91 -22.89 14.85
CA GLN A 318 1.00 -24.00 15.81
C GLN A 318 2.24 -24.91 15.65
N VAL A 319 3.05 -24.73 14.60
CA VAL A 319 4.24 -25.55 14.30
C VAL A 319 5.46 -25.21 15.20
N SER A 320 5.31 -24.36 16.22
CA SER A 320 6.41 -24.11 17.17
C SER A 320 6.76 -25.39 17.93
N SER A 321 7.86 -26.03 17.56
CA SER A 321 8.46 -27.18 18.25
C SER A 321 8.54 -26.93 19.76
N ILE A 322 8.32 -27.97 20.57
CA ILE A 322 8.44 -27.95 22.04
C ILE A 322 9.80 -27.36 22.49
N PHE A 323 10.84 -27.47 21.66
CA PHE A 323 12.14 -26.88 21.92
C PHE A 323 12.19 -25.34 21.78
N THR A 324 11.40 -24.78 20.86
CA THR A 324 11.31 -23.32 20.63
C THR A 324 10.54 -22.59 21.73
N SER A 325 9.50 -23.21 22.29
CA SER A 325 8.74 -22.62 23.41
C SER A 325 9.56 -22.54 24.70
N PHE A 326 10.45 -23.51 24.95
CA PHE A 326 11.37 -23.49 26.10
C PHE A 326 12.40 -22.36 26.01
N LEU A 327 13.02 -22.17 24.84
CA LEU A 327 13.94 -21.05 24.58
C LEU A 327 13.24 -19.69 24.62
N ASP A 328 12.00 -19.58 24.11
CA ASP A 328 11.18 -18.37 24.20
C ASP A 328 10.83 -18.02 25.65
N GLY A 329 10.54 -19.03 26.49
CA GLY A 329 10.32 -18.85 27.93
C GLY A 329 11.55 -18.32 28.66
N LEU A 330 12.74 -18.88 28.38
CA LEU A 330 14.01 -18.42 28.96
C LEU A 330 14.40 -17.02 28.49
N LYS A 331 14.22 -16.70 27.20
CA LYS A 331 14.42 -15.35 26.66
C LYS A 331 13.45 -14.34 27.27
N LYS A 332 12.17 -14.70 27.42
CA LYS A 332 11.18 -13.85 28.09
C LYS A 332 11.58 -13.56 29.53
N ILE A 333 12.03 -14.58 30.27
CA ILE A 333 12.54 -14.41 31.64
C ILE A 333 13.80 -13.53 31.66
N TYR A 334 14.74 -13.72 30.74
CA TYR A 334 15.96 -12.90 30.69
C TYR A 334 15.65 -11.43 30.36
N ILE A 335 14.80 -11.18 29.37
CA ILE A 335 14.40 -9.84 28.94
C ILE A 335 13.62 -9.12 30.05
N THR A 336 12.68 -9.80 30.70
CA THR A 336 11.78 -9.18 31.70
C THR A 336 12.38 -9.14 33.10
N LYS A 337 13.05 -10.21 33.55
CA LYS A 337 13.59 -10.31 34.93
C LYS A 337 15.05 -9.88 35.05
N PHE A 338 15.88 -10.11 34.03
CA PHE A 338 17.32 -9.79 34.09
C PHE A 338 17.68 -8.46 33.42
N LYS A 339 16.98 -8.09 32.34
CA LYS A 339 17.16 -6.80 31.65
C LYS A 339 16.09 -5.77 32.00
N GLY A 340 15.02 -6.17 32.69
CA GLY A 340 14.00 -5.27 33.21
C GLY A 340 13.13 -4.61 32.14
N PHE A 341 13.03 -5.18 30.94
CA PHE A 341 12.17 -4.60 29.90
C PHE A 341 10.71 -4.82 30.26
N ASP A 342 9.93 -3.75 30.18
CA ASP A 342 8.48 -3.80 30.35
C ASP A 342 7.83 -4.42 29.09
N PRO A 343 7.16 -5.59 29.20
CA PRO A 343 6.45 -6.22 28.08
C PRO A 343 5.41 -5.34 27.39
N ASN A 344 4.89 -4.32 28.09
CA ASN A 344 3.88 -3.41 27.57
C ASN A 344 4.47 -2.18 26.87
N ARG A 345 5.80 -1.99 26.95
CA ARG A 345 6.49 -0.85 26.34
C ARG A 345 7.52 -1.24 25.30
N LEU A 346 8.07 -2.45 25.40
CA LEU A 346 9.10 -2.92 24.48
C LEU A 346 8.64 -2.82 23.02
N CYS A 347 9.60 -2.62 22.12
CA CYS A 347 9.37 -2.54 20.69
C CYS A 347 10.39 -3.41 19.95
N VAL A 348 10.15 -3.70 18.67
CA VAL A 348 11.00 -4.61 17.90
C VAL A 348 11.35 -4.00 16.55
N ALA A 349 12.63 -4.05 16.18
CA ALA A 349 13.07 -3.83 14.81
C ALA A 349 13.25 -5.17 14.08
N THR A 350 12.71 -5.31 12.87
CA THR A 350 13.04 -6.39 11.94
C THR A 350 14.02 -5.89 10.90
N LEU A 351 14.98 -6.74 10.55
CA LEU A 351 16.10 -6.43 9.66
C LEU A 351 16.18 -7.45 8.53
N LEU A 352 16.46 -6.96 7.32
CA LEU A 352 16.82 -7.77 6.16
C LEU A 352 18.09 -7.19 5.53
N PHE A 353 19.12 -8.01 5.42
CA PHE A 353 20.35 -7.72 4.71
C PHE A 353 20.42 -8.59 3.46
N GLU A 354 20.94 -8.06 2.36
CA GLU A 354 21.19 -8.86 1.16
C GLU A 354 22.36 -8.35 0.34
N GLY A 355 23.04 -9.26 -0.36
CA GLY A 355 24.21 -8.97 -1.16
C GLY A 355 25.23 -10.10 -1.13
N ASN A 356 26.52 -9.76 -1.23
CA ASN A 356 27.60 -10.72 -1.03
C ASN A 356 27.69 -11.12 0.45
N ARG A 357 27.88 -12.42 0.69
CA ARG A 357 27.80 -13.01 2.04
C ARG A 357 28.72 -12.34 3.06
N GLU A 358 29.98 -12.08 2.71
CA GLU A 358 30.95 -11.49 3.65
C GLU A 358 30.55 -10.08 4.06
N LYS A 359 30.16 -9.24 3.08
CA LYS A 359 29.68 -7.88 3.32
C LYS A 359 28.42 -7.86 4.16
N VAL A 360 27.49 -8.77 3.90
CA VAL A 360 26.25 -8.92 4.68
C VAL A 360 26.55 -9.19 6.15
N LEU A 361 27.46 -10.12 6.46
CA LEU A 361 27.78 -10.47 7.85
C LEU A 361 28.53 -9.35 8.58
N GLN A 362 29.41 -8.62 7.90
CA GLN A 362 30.09 -7.44 8.45
C GLN A 362 29.08 -6.31 8.75
N HIS A 363 28.17 -6.06 7.81
CA HIS A 363 27.12 -5.04 7.93
C HIS A 363 26.11 -5.40 9.03
N GLU A 364 25.72 -6.68 9.12
CA GLU A 364 24.89 -7.20 10.20
C GLU A 364 25.51 -6.87 11.56
N LYS A 365 26.79 -7.23 11.75
CA LYS A 365 27.53 -6.92 12.99
C LYS A 365 27.52 -5.43 13.31
N GLN A 366 27.80 -4.56 12.34
CA GLN A 366 27.80 -3.11 12.53
C GLN A 366 26.45 -2.60 13.05
N VAL A 367 25.34 -3.05 12.46
CA VAL A 367 23.99 -2.61 12.86
C VAL A 367 23.64 -3.09 14.26
N TYR A 368 23.97 -4.34 14.63
CA TYR A 368 23.77 -4.84 16.00
C TYR A 368 24.64 -4.11 17.03
N ASP A 369 25.90 -3.79 16.68
CA ASP A 369 26.80 -3.03 17.56
C ASP A 369 26.29 -1.60 17.81
N ILE A 370 25.65 -0.96 16.82
CA ILE A 370 24.93 0.32 17.01
C ILE A 370 23.73 0.11 17.92
N ALA A 371 22.90 -0.89 17.64
CA ALA A 371 21.67 -1.13 18.40
C ALA A 371 21.94 -1.38 19.89
N ALA A 372 23.04 -2.06 20.23
CA ALA A 372 23.47 -2.30 21.61
C ALA A 372 23.67 -0.99 22.40
N LYS A 373 24.08 0.10 21.75
CA LYS A 373 24.26 1.43 22.40
C LYS A 373 22.94 2.06 22.84
N PHE A 374 21.83 1.63 22.26
CA PHE A 374 20.46 2.07 22.59
C PHE A 374 19.71 1.01 23.41
N GLY A 375 20.44 0.10 24.05
CA GLY A 375 19.87 -1.00 24.82
C GLY A 375 19.24 -2.10 23.96
N GLY A 376 19.45 -2.10 22.65
CA GLY A 376 18.94 -3.13 21.74
C GLY A 376 19.56 -4.51 22.02
N LEU A 377 18.72 -5.54 22.04
CA LEU A 377 19.15 -6.93 22.19
C LEU A 377 18.74 -7.75 20.97
N ALA A 378 19.64 -8.59 20.46
CA ALA A 378 19.31 -9.48 19.35
C ALA A 378 18.15 -10.43 19.73
N ALA A 379 17.08 -10.40 18.93
CA ALA A 379 15.85 -11.16 19.16
C ALA A 379 15.69 -12.35 18.18
N GLY A 380 16.70 -12.62 17.37
CA GLY A 380 16.81 -13.82 16.52
C GLY A 380 16.29 -13.64 15.09
N GLU A 381 16.78 -14.50 14.21
CA GLU A 381 16.47 -14.49 12.78
C GLU A 381 15.00 -14.82 12.48
N ASP A 382 14.43 -15.81 13.18
CA ASP A 382 13.05 -16.29 12.96
C ASP A 382 12.00 -15.18 13.10
N ASN A 383 12.19 -14.25 14.06
CA ASN A 383 11.28 -13.13 14.24
C ASN A 383 11.39 -12.12 13.09
N GLY A 384 12.60 -11.87 12.60
CA GLY A 384 12.84 -11.06 11.40
C GLY A 384 12.15 -11.66 10.19
N GLN A 385 12.47 -12.93 9.88
CA GLN A 385 11.90 -13.64 8.74
C GLN A 385 10.37 -13.68 8.79
N ARG A 386 9.78 -13.96 9.96
CA ARG A 386 8.32 -13.95 10.14
C ARG A 386 7.73 -12.56 9.86
N GLY A 387 8.32 -11.49 10.38
CA GLY A 387 7.84 -10.13 10.13
C GLY A 387 7.80 -9.77 8.64
N TYR A 388 8.84 -10.15 7.88
CA TYR A 388 8.86 -9.95 6.44
C TYR A 388 7.83 -10.80 5.71
N MET A 389 7.68 -12.08 6.09
CA MET A 389 6.66 -12.95 5.52
C MET A 389 5.23 -12.47 5.79
N LEU A 390 4.98 -11.90 6.98
CA LEU A 390 3.67 -11.38 7.36
C LEU A 390 3.22 -10.19 6.50
N THR A 391 4.17 -9.46 5.92
CA THR A 391 3.90 -8.28 5.09
C THR A 391 2.90 -8.57 3.96
N PHE A 392 3.03 -9.72 3.29
CA PHE A 392 2.17 -10.10 2.16
C PHE A 392 0.82 -10.70 2.56
N VAL A 393 0.63 -11.05 3.83
CA VAL A 393 -0.63 -11.66 4.31
C VAL A 393 -1.50 -10.69 5.11
N ILE A 394 -0.95 -9.59 5.65
CA ILE A 394 -1.71 -8.63 6.46
C ILE A 394 -2.94 -8.07 5.71
N ALA A 395 -2.82 -7.81 4.40
CA ALA A 395 -3.94 -7.31 3.60
C ALA A 395 -5.16 -8.24 3.60
N TYR A 396 -4.96 -9.56 3.74
CA TYR A 396 -6.04 -10.55 3.84
C TYR A 396 -6.78 -10.52 5.18
N LEU A 397 -6.22 -9.90 6.22
CA LEU A 397 -6.90 -9.75 7.52
C LEU A 397 -8.00 -8.70 7.48
N ARG A 398 -7.96 -7.76 6.53
CA ARG A 398 -9.05 -6.80 6.30
C ARG A 398 -10.37 -7.53 6.04
N ASP A 399 -10.35 -8.48 5.11
CA ASP A 399 -11.53 -9.29 4.76
C ASP A 399 -12.06 -10.06 5.98
N LEU A 400 -11.16 -10.67 6.77
CA LEU A 400 -11.52 -11.35 8.02
C LEU A 400 -12.15 -10.37 9.01
N GLY A 401 -11.56 -9.20 9.21
CA GLY A 401 -12.11 -8.18 10.10
C GLY A 401 -13.54 -7.81 9.70
N MET A 402 -13.76 -7.53 8.42
CA MET A 402 -15.07 -7.13 7.91
C MET A 402 -16.11 -8.26 7.98
N ASP A 403 -15.70 -9.54 8.03
CA ASP A 403 -16.63 -10.64 8.30
C ASP A 403 -17.20 -10.60 9.73
N TYR A 404 -16.54 -9.91 10.67
CA TYR A 404 -16.87 -9.85 12.09
C TYR A 404 -17.01 -8.42 12.63
N TYR A 405 -17.54 -7.51 11.80
CA TYR A 405 -17.81 -6.11 12.16
C TYR A 405 -16.57 -5.29 12.57
N VAL A 406 -15.39 -5.64 12.09
CA VAL A 406 -14.17 -4.83 12.27
C VAL A 406 -13.77 -4.24 10.93
N MET A 407 -13.65 -2.91 10.88
CA MET A 407 -13.08 -2.22 9.72
C MET A 407 -11.79 -1.53 10.11
N GLY A 408 -10.88 -1.41 9.16
CA GLY A 408 -9.60 -0.76 9.39
C GLY A 408 -8.79 -0.65 8.12
N GLU A 409 -7.85 0.27 8.15
CA GLU A 409 -6.97 0.60 7.05
C GLU A 409 -5.61 0.99 7.59
N SER A 410 -4.64 0.97 6.69
CA SER A 410 -3.37 1.61 6.92
C SER A 410 -3.29 2.95 6.23
N PHE A 411 -2.62 3.89 6.86
CA PHE A 411 -2.24 5.16 6.28
C PHE A 411 -0.82 5.52 6.72
N GLU A 412 -0.23 6.50 6.07
CA GLU A 412 1.20 6.73 6.15
C GLU A 412 1.55 8.21 5.99
N THR A 413 2.75 8.56 6.44
CA THR A 413 3.36 9.88 6.26
C THR A 413 4.89 9.76 6.23
N SER A 414 5.58 10.72 5.62
CA SER A 414 6.99 10.99 5.89
C SER A 414 7.12 12.14 6.89
N VAL A 415 8.17 12.16 7.70
CA VAL A 415 8.31 13.16 8.77
C VAL A 415 9.79 13.39 9.12
N PRO A 416 10.22 14.63 9.46
CA PRO A 416 11.54 14.90 10.01
C PRO A 416 11.84 14.12 11.30
N TRP A 417 13.11 13.78 11.53
CA TRP A 417 13.53 12.94 12.65
C TRP A 417 13.11 13.44 14.03
N ASP A 418 13.12 14.75 14.24
CA ASP A 418 12.77 15.42 15.50
C ASP A 418 11.27 15.39 15.81
N ARG A 419 10.43 14.99 14.84
CA ARG A 419 8.97 14.96 14.96
C ARG A 419 8.38 13.54 14.98
N VAL A 420 9.20 12.50 14.77
CA VAL A 420 8.75 11.09 14.68
C VAL A 420 8.01 10.62 15.93
N LEU A 421 8.48 10.98 17.13
CA LEU A 421 7.86 10.52 18.37
C LEU A 421 6.52 11.24 18.61
N ASP A 422 6.52 12.56 18.49
CA ASP A 422 5.33 13.40 18.68
C ASP A 422 4.21 13.00 17.71
N ILE A 423 4.51 12.82 16.42
CA ILE A 423 3.50 12.42 15.42
C ILE A 423 2.93 11.04 15.73
N CYS A 424 3.76 10.08 16.13
CA CYS A 424 3.30 8.73 16.49
C CYS A 424 2.39 8.77 17.72
N GLN A 425 2.71 9.58 18.72
CA GLN A 425 1.91 9.71 19.93
C GLN A 425 0.59 10.45 19.67
N ASN A 426 0.67 11.62 19.04
CA ASN A 426 -0.46 12.53 18.87
C ASN A 426 -1.49 11.97 17.89
N VAL A 427 -1.07 11.40 16.77
CA VAL A 427 -1.99 10.75 15.80
C VAL A 427 -2.70 9.56 16.45
N LYS A 428 -1.99 8.73 17.22
CA LYS A 428 -2.63 7.61 17.92
C LYS A 428 -3.65 8.07 18.94
N ALA A 429 -3.33 9.12 19.71
CA ALA A 429 -4.25 9.72 20.67
C ALA A 429 -5.47 10.35 19.99
N ARG A 430 -5.27 11.06 18.86
CA ARG A 430 -6.35 11.66 18.07
C ARG A 430 -7.34 10.61 17.58
N ILE A 431 -6.87 9.49 17.05
CA ILE A 431 -7.73 8.37 16.62
C ILE A 431 -8.60 7.87 17.78
N VAL A 432 -8.00 7.61 18.94
CA VAL A 432 -8.74 7.12 20.12
C VAL A 432 -9.80 8.12 20.56
N HIS A 433 -9.44 9.41 20.58
CA HIS A 433 -10.37 10.48 20.93
C HIS A 433 -11.55 10.57 19.95
N GLU A 434 -11.27 10.66 18.65
CA GLU A 434 -12.31 10.80 17.61
C GLU A 434 -13.24 9.58 17.56
N CYS A 435 -12.72 8.37 17.70
CA CYS A 435 -13.56 7.18 17.81
C CYS A 435 -14.52 7.25 19.00
N LYS A 436 -14.03 7.68 20.17
CA LYS A 436 -14.86 7.80 21.37
C LYS A 436 -15.97 8.83 21.20
N GLU A 437 -15.66 10.01 20.68
CA GLU A 437 -16.64 11.08 20.44
C GLU A 437 -17.71 10.68 19.40
N ARG A 438 -17.38 9.76 18.49
CA ARG A 438 -18.28 9.25 17.44
C ARG A 438 -19.02 7.98 17.83
N GLY A 439 -18.99 7.59 19.11
CA GLY A 439 -19.78 6.47 19.63
C GLY A 439 -19.22 5.08 19.32
N VAL A 440 -17.95 4.96 18.94
CA VAL A 440 -17.28 3.65 18.84
C VAL A 440 -17.19 3.02 20.23
N GLN A 441 -17.77 1.84 20.39
CA GLN A 441 -17.99 1.22 21.70
C GLN A 441 -16.71 0.68 22.35
N PHE A 442 -15.74 0.25 21.54
CA PHE A 442 -14.47 -0.33 21.97
C PHE A 442 -13.33 0.60 21.61
N THR A 443 -12.25 0.58 22.40
CA THR A 443 -11.04 1.34 22.04
C THR A 443 -10.52 0.85 20.69
N PRO A 444 -10.26 1.75 19.72
CA PRO A 444 -9.76 1.34 18.41
C PRO A 444 -8.34 0.77 18.52
N LEU A 445 -8.00 -0.17 17.64
CA LEU A 445 -6.60 -0.45 17.35
C LEU A 445 -6.00 0.80 16.70
N SER A 446 -4.96 1.34 17.32
CA SER A 446 -4.21 2.49 16.83
C SER A 446 -2.73 2.22 17.09
N THR A 447 -2.00 1.83 16.04
CA THR A 447 -0.61 1.36 16.13
C THR A 447 0.23 1.95 14.99
N CYS A 448 1.53 2.03 15.18
CA CYS A 448 2.46 2.57 14.19
C CYS A 448 3.75 1.74 14.09
N ARG A 449 4.43 1.89 12.96
CA ARG A 449 5.80 1.44 12.75
C ARG A 449 6.57 2.46 11.91
N VAL A 450 7.88 2.55 12.13
CA VAL A 450 8.80 3.21 11.20
C VAL A 450 9.18 2.20 10.13
N THR A 451 8.87 2.47 8.87
CA THR A 451 9.07 1.52 7.75
C THR A 451 10.29 1.84 6.89
N GLN A 452 10.68 3.11 6.83
CA GLN A 452 11.81 3.58 6.04
C GLN A 452 12.58 4.66 6.80
N THR A 453 13.89 4.70 6.58
CA THR A 453 14.78 5.72 7.14
C THR A 453 15.46 6.49 6.02
N TYR A 454 15.61 7.80 6.19
CA TYR A 454 16.29 8.70 5.27
C TYR A 454 17.29 9.55 6.05
N ASP A 455 18.17 10.26 5.33
CA ASP A 455 19.05 11.25 5.95
C ASP A 455 18.23 12.28 6.74
N ALA A 456 17.15 12.80 6.15
CA ALA A 456 16.35 13.90 6.70
C ALA A 456 15.20 13.47 7.62
N GLY A 457 14.81 12.19 7.64
CA GLY A 457 13.63 11.77 8.37
C GLY A 457 13.27 10.30 8.19
N ALA A 458 12.00 9.98 8.41
CA ALA A 458 11.50 8.62 8.39
C ALA A 458 10.12 8.53 7.71
N CYS A 459 9.77 7.35 7.22
CA CYS A 459 8.39 6.99 6.90
C CYS A 459 7.75 6.35 8.13
N VAL A 460 6.61 6.88 8.57
CA VAL A 460 5.78 6.33 9.63
C VAL A 460 4.51 5.77 9.00
N TYR A 461 4.23 4.52 9.33
CA TYR A 461 3.09 3.76 8.81
C TYR A 461 2.19 3.36 9.96
N PHE A 462 0.93 3.75 9.88
CA PHE A 462 -0.09 3.50 10.90
C PHE A 462 -1.04 2.39 10.44
N TYR A 463 -1.59 1.68 11.42
CA TYR A 463 -2.83 0.92 11.24
C TYR A 463 -3.85 1.45 12.23
N PHE A 464 -5.05 1.68 11.71
CA PHE A 464 -6.24 2.06 12.46
C PHE A 464 -7.34 1.04 12.16
N GLY A 465 -8.02 0.55 13.19
CA GLY A 465 -9.25 -0.22 13.01
C GLY A 465 -10.11 -0.27 14.25
N PHE A 466 -11.41 -0.49 14.06
CA PHE A 466 -12.38 -0.52 15.15
C PHE A 466 -13.55 -1.44 14.84
N ASN A 467 -14.26 -1.85 15.90
CA ASN A 467 -15.50 -2.59 15.80
C ASN A 467 -16.66 -1.63 15.58
N TYR A 468 -17.34 -1.76 14.45
CA TYR A 468 -18.37 -0.82 14.00
C TYR A 468 -19.80 -1.23 14.38
N ARG A 469 -19.99 -2.28 15.19
CA ARG A 469 -21.33 -2.66 15.67
C ARG A 469 -22.01 -1.52 16.43
N GLY A 470 -23.27 -1.30 16.07
CA GLY A 470 -24.12 -0.29 16.71
C GLY A 470 -24.02 1.10 16.08
N LEU A 471 -23.11 1.32 15.13
CA LEU A 471 -23.07 2.56 14.35
C LEU A 471 -24.08 2.49 13.20
N SER A 472 -24.75 3.61 12.92
CA SER A 472 -25.69 3.74 11.80
C SER A 472 -24.99 3.90 10.45
N ASP A 473 -23.90 4.66 10.42
CA ASP A 473 -23.09 4.90 9.22
C ASP A 473 -21.60 4.71 9.54
N PRO A 474 -21.11 3.46 9.54
CA PRO A 474 -19.76 3.15 10.00
C PRO A 474 -18.67 3.66 9.04
N VAL A 475 -18.96 3.75 7.74
CA VAL A 475 -18.01 4.26 6.74
C VAL A 475 -17.78 5.75 6.95
N HIS A 476 -18.86 6.53 7.16
CA HIS A 476 -18.71 7.96 7.42
C HIS A 476 -17.93 8.24 8.72
N VAL A 477 -18.16 7.46 9.77
CA VAL A 477 -17.36 7.56 11.01
C VAL A 477 -15.88 7.25 10.74
N TYR A 478 -15.59 6.20 9.97
CA TYR A 478 -14.21 5.89 9.56
C TYR A 478 -13.56 7.05 8.80
N GLU A 479 -14.24 7.63 7.81
CA GLU A 479 -13.73 8.74 7.00
C GLU A 479 -13.42 9.97 7.85
N GLN A 480 -14.31 10.33 8.79
CA GLN A 480 -14.07 11.44 9.71
C GLN A 480 -12.85 11.21 10.61
N VAL A 481 -12.64 9.97 11.08
CA VAL A 481 -11.48 9.64 11.92
C VAL A 481 -10.18 9.64 11.10
N GLU A 482 -10.17 9.11 9.88
CA GLU A 482 -8.98 9.15 9.01
C GLU A 482 -8.64 10.58 8.59
N HIS A 483 -9.63 11.39 8.26
CA HIS A 483 -9.45 12.82 7.98
C HIS A 483 -8.85 13.55 9.19
N ALA A 484 -9.39 13.35 10.39
CA ALA A 484 -8.86 13.93 11.63
C ALA A 484 -7.42 13.44 11.93
N ALA A 485 -7.11 12.18 11.65
CA ALA A 485 -5.74 11.66 11.75
C ALA A 485 -4.80 12.31 10.73
N ARG A 486 -5.30 12.63 9.52
CA ARG A 486 -4.53 13.36 8.50
C ARG A 486 -4.24 14.80 8.91
N GLU A 487 -5.23 15.51 9.44
CA GLU A 487 -5.01 16.85 10.01
C GLU A 487 -3.95 16.82 11.12
N GLU A 488 -4.02 15.83 12.01
CA GLU A 488 -3.03 15.65 13.08
C GLU A 488 -1.64 15.37 12.52
N ILE A 489 -1.52 14.55 11.47
CA ILE A 489 -0.26 14.32 10.76
C ILE A 489 0.34 15.64 10.27
N LEU A 490 -0.45 16.44 9.55
CA LEU A 490 0.00 17.71 8.95
C LEU A 490 0.38 18.72 10.04
N ALA A 491 -0.42 18.84 11.10
CA ALA A 491 -0.16 19.73 12.24
C ALA A 491 1.13 19.34 13.00
N ASN A 492 1.51 18.07 12.99
CA ASN A 492 2.74 17.59 13.62
C ASN A 492 3.97 17.65 12.69
N GLY A 493 3.83 18.14 11.45
CA GLY A 493 4.92 18.30 10.49
C GLY A 493 5.17 17.07 9.60
N GLY A 494 4.19 16.16 9.53
CA GLY A 494 4.21 15.06 8.55
C GLY A 494 3.78 15.51 7.15
N SER A 495 4.18 14.77 6.14
CA SER A 495 3.74 14.96 4.75
C SER A 495 2.32 14.44 4.51
N LEU A 496 1.68 14.95 3.45
CA LEU A 496 0.37 14.46 3.01
C LEU A 496 0.38 12.97 2.64
N SER A 497 1.46 12.49 2.04
CA SER A 497 1.73 11.08 1.74
C SER A 497 3.23 10.89 1.53
N HIS A 498 3.75 9.70 1.82
CA HIS A 498 5.06 9.22 1.39
C HIS A 498 4.95 8.36 0.12
N HIS A 499 3.94 7.50 -0.01
CA HIS A 499 3.86 6.55 -1.13
C HIS A 499 2.46 6.07 -1.54
N HIS A 500 1.41 6.33 -0.76
CA HIS A 500 0.03 6.02 -1.18
C HIS A 500 -0.47 6.96 -2.29
N GLY A 501 0.11 8.15 -2.38
CA GLY A 501 -0.34 9.20 -3.28
C GLY A 501 -1.55 9.95 -2.72
N VAL A 502 -2.10 10.81 -3.58
CA VAL A 502 -3.14 11.76 -3.23
C VAL A 502 -4.50 11.26 -3.74
N GLY A 503 -4.54 10.81 -5.00
CA GLY A 503 -5.74 10.41 -5.70
C GLY A 503 -6.84 11.46 -5.61
N LYS A 504 -8.04 11.02 -5.26
CA LYS A 504 -9.15 11.89 -4.87
C LYS A 504 -9.22 12.06 -3.34
N LEU A 505 -8.80 11.03 -2.59
CA LEU A 505 -8.93 10.96 -1.14
C LEU A 505 -8.26 12.13 -0.39
N ARG A 506 -7.14 12.64 -0.91
CA ARG A 506 -6.34 13.67 -0.22
C ARG A 506 -6.29 15.01 -0.95
N LYS A 507 -7.17 15.18 -1.93
CA LYS A 507 -7.15 16.31 -2.87
C LYS A 507 -7.30 17.67 -2.16
N GLU A 508 -8.07 17.73 -1.08
CA GLU A 508 -8.36 18.99 -0.37
C GLU A 508 -7.11 19.66 0.23
N TRP A 509 -6.13 18.88 0.69
CA TRP A 509 -4.89 19.41 1.28
C TRP A 509 -3.82 19.80 0.25
N MET A 510 -4.06 19.57 -1.04
CA MET A 510 -3.04 19.75 -2.08
C MET A 510 -2.58 21.21 -2.21
N SER A 511 -3.50 22.17 -2.20
CA SER A 511 -3.18 23.59 -2.32
C SER A 511 -2.30 24.11 -1.18
N GLU A 512 -2.49 23.57 0.03
CA GLU A 512 -1.63 23.89 1.18
C GLU A 512 -0.29 23.17 1.10
N THR A 513 -0.28 21.93 0.59
CA THR A 513 0.92 21.09 0.51
C THR A 513 1.93 21.59 -0.53
N VAL A 514 1.48 22.00 -1.72
CA VAL A 514 2.36 22.42 -2.82
C VAL A 514 2.22 23.89 -3.22
N SER A 515 1.45 24.68 -2.46
CA SER A 515 1.03 26.07 -2.76
C SER A 515 0.08 26.20 -3.95
N ASN A 516 -0.70 27.29 -3.97
CA ASN A 516 -1.56 27.63 -5.12
C ASN A 516 -0.80 27.78 -6.44
N VAL A 517 0.45 28.30 -6.39
CA VAL A 517 1.30 28.41 -7.59
C VAL A 517 1.72 27.03 -8.07
N GLY A 518 2.07 26.11 -7.16
CA GLY A 518 2.39 24.73 -7.51
C GLY A 518 1.19 24.00 -8.14
N ILE A 519 -0.02 24.18 -7.59
CA ILE A 519 -1.25 23.68 -8.23
C ILE A 519 -1.45 24.27 -9.62
N GLY A 520 -1.21 25.58 -9.78
CA GLY A 520 -1.26 26.24 -11.10
C GLY A 520 -0.27 25.63 -12.10
N MET A 521 0.94 25.28 -11.65
CA MET A 521 1.92 24.59 -12.50
C MET A 521 1.44 23.20 -12.90
N LEU A 522 0.93 22.39 -11.97
CA LEU A 522 0.38 21.06 -12.27
C LEU A 522 -0.79 21.14 -13.27
N LYS A 523 -1.72 22.08 -13.06
CA LYS A 523 -2.84 22.34 -13.98
C LYS A 523 -2.36 22.78 -15.36
N SER A 524 -1.36 23.66 -15.44
CA SER A 524 -0.84 24.11 -16.75
C SER A 524 -0.26 22.96 -17.59
N VAL A 525 0.36 21.97 -16.94
CA VAL A 525 0.87 20.77 -17.60
C VAL A 525 -0.30 19.92 -18.08
N LYS A 526 -1.30 19.68 -17.23
CA LYS A 526 -2.52 18.95 -17.58
C LYS A 526 -3.22 19.59 -18.79
N ASP A 527 -3.49 20.88 -18.73
CA ASP A 527 -4.24 21.60 -19.76
C ASP A 527 -3.49 21.58 -21.12
N TYR A 528 -2.16 21.56 -21.08
CA TYR A 528 -1.35 21.45 -22.30
C TYR A 528 -1.39 20.05 -22.92
N VAL A 529 -1.14 19.01 -22.13
CA VAL A 529 -1.02 17.62 -22.62
C VAL A 529 -2.37 16.96 -22.87
N ASP A 530 -3.40 17.34 -22.11
CA ASP A 530 -4.76 16.79 -22.18
C ASP A 530 -5.82 17.90 -22.02
N PRO A 531 -5.96 18.78 -23.03
CA PRO A 531 -6.86 19.95 -22.99
C PRO A 531 -8.34 19.60 -22.89
N ASN A 532 -8.73 18.40 -23.36
CA ASN A 532 -10.13 17.93 -23.35
C ASN A 532 -10.43 17.01 -22.17
N ASN A 533 -9.48 16.87 -21.23
CA ASN A 533 -9.59 16.01 -20.08
C ASN A 533 -10.02 14.58 -20.46
N ILE A 534 -9.39 14.00 -21.48
CA ILE A 534 -9.53 12.60 -21.89
C ILE A 534 -9.16 11.70 -20.71
N PHE A 535 -8.06 11.99 -20.02
CA PHE A 535 -7.63 11.29 -18.81
C PHE A 535 -8.35 11.87 -17.59
N GLY A 536 -9.63 11.50 -17.45
CA GLY A 536 -10.62 12.20 -16.63
C GLY A 536 -10.90 11.60 -15.24
N ASN A 537 -9.95 10.91 -14.61
CA ASN A 537 -10.14 10.34 -13.26
C ASN A 537 -10.24 11.38 -12.12
N ARG A 538 -9.87 12.65 -12.40
CA ARG A 538 -9.92 13.83 -11.50
C ARG A 538 -9.06 13.73 -10.24
N ASN A 539 -8.03 12.89 -10.28
CA ASN A 539 -7.01 12.85 -9.23
C ASN A 539 -6.22 14.16 -9.20
N LEU A 540 -5.63 14.50 -8.05
CA LEU A 540 -4.76 15.66 -7.81
C LEU A 540 -5.43 17.05 -7.85
N PHE A 541 -6.18 17.40 -8.91
CA PHE A 541 -6.67 18.77 -9.17
C PHE A 541 -8.03 18.85 -9.88
#